data_AF-A0A1Q3E431-F1
#
_entry.id   AF-A0A1Q3E431-F1
#
_cell.length_a   1.000
_cell.length_b   1.000
_cell.length_c   1.000
_cell.angle_alpha   90.00
_cell.angle_beta   90.00
_cell.angle_gamma   90.00
#
_symmetry.space_group_name_H-M   'P 1'
#
loop_
_entity.id
_entity.type
_entity.pdbx_description
1 polymer ?
#
loop_
_entity_poly.entity_id
_entity_poly.type
_entity_poly.pdbx_seq_one_letter_code
_entity_poly.pdbx_strand_id
1 'polypeptide(L)'
;MGWPNRRYRNGHTVVPGIIPAGTSLYHGRGDPMVPATPEWTAFDFELSTLYCGLFTTDDTGCWHLTLVVERPLNIVYFDGYSGLKLPGSGTLDSQDVLAWGRVMPDRYSDEPRRIKDLCKWGNNFGIDGFVRLHTSL
;
A
#
# COMPACT_ATOMS: atom_id res chain seq x y z
N MET A 1 -7.77 2.88 -22.19
CA MET A 1 -8.79 3.44 -21.27
C MET A 1 -8.22 3.39 -19.87
N GLY A 2 -8.11 4.53 -19.18
CA GLY A 2 -7.57 4.58 -17.82
C GLY A 2 -8.62 4.18 -16.77
N TRP A 3 -8.17 3.69 -15.62
CA TRP A 3 -9.04 3.41 -14.47
C TRP A 3 -9.75 4.70 -14.04
N PRO A 4 -11.08 4.71 -13.77
CA PRO A 4 -11.82 5.91 -13.38
C PRO A 4 -11.20 6.63 -12.17
N ASN A 5 -10.63 5.84 -11.27
CA ASN A 5 -10.02 6.28 -10.03
C ASN A 5 -8.69 7.06 -10.25
N ARG A 6 -8.18 7.14 -11.49
CA ARG A 6 -7.00 7.94 -11.87
C ARG A 6 -7.35 9.29 -12.49
N ARG A 7 -8.63 9.69 -12.50
CA ARG A 7 -9.06 10.96 -13.13
C ARG A 7 -8.29 12.17 -12.61
N TYR A 8 -8.02 12.20 -11.31
CA TYR A 8 -7.18 13.23 -10.69
C TYR A 8 -5.90 12.60 -10.18
N ARG A 9 -4.76 13.16 -10.59
CA ARG A 9 -3.45 12.59 -10.26
C ARG A 9 -3.28 12.44 -8.75
N ASN A 10 -3.65 13.48 -8.01
CA ASN A 10 -3.36 13.63 -6.59
C ASN A 10 -4.45 13.08 -5.67
N GLY A 11 -5.45 12.37 -6.22
CA GLY A 11 -6.46 11.61 -5.47
C GLY A 11 -6.93 12.23 -4.15
N HIS A 12 -8.13 12.83 -4.13
CA HIS A 12 -8.65 13.48 -2.92
C HIS A 12 -9.79 12.69 -2.25
N THR A 13 -10.04 11.47 -2.74
CA THR A 13 -11.09 10.62 -2.21
C THR A 13 -10.49 9.59 -1.26
N VAL A 14 -10.95 9.64 -0.02
CA VAL A 14 -10.64 8.66 1.03
C VAL A 14 -11.93 7.90 1.34
N VAL A 15 -11.97 6.61 1.06
CA VAL A 15 -13.22 5.83 1.12
C VAL A 15 -13.03 4.62 2.02
N PRO A 16 -13.92 4.38 3.01
CA PRO A 16 -13.93 3.13 3.74
C PRO A 16 -14.38 1.99 2.82
N GLY A 17 -13.79 0.80 2.97
CA GLY A 17 -14.11 -0.36 2.17
C GLY A 17 -13.95 -1.66 2.95
N ILE A 18 -14.33 -2.76 2.30
CA ILE A 18 -14.18 -4.11 2.84
C ILE A 18 -13.46 -4.96 1.81
N ILE A 19 -12.39 -5.63 2.22
CA ILE A 19 -11.82 -6.75 1.45
C ILE A 19 -12.50 -8.03 1.94
N PRO A 20 -13.21 -8.77 1.08
CA PRO A 20 -13.89 -10.00 1.48
C PRO A 20 -12.93 -11.11 1.91
N ALA A 21 -13.42 -12.01 2.76
CA ALA A 21 -12.74 -13.29 3.01
C ALA A 21 -12.61 -14.08 1.71
N GLY A 22 -11.53 -14.84 1.58
CA GLY A 22 -11.16 -15.57 0.37
C GLY A 22 -10.44 -14.73 -0.69
N THR A 23 -10.24 -13.43 -0.47
CA THR A 23 -9.46 -12.60 -1.40
C THR A 23 -7.99 -13.02 -1.37
N SER A 24 -7.42 -13.29 -2.54
CA SER A 24 -5.98 -13.56 -2.70
C SER A 24 -5.17 -12.27 -2.66
N LEU A 25 -4.07 -12.28 -1.93
CA LEU A 25 -3.09 -11.21 -1.85
C LEU A 25 -1.70 -11.77 -2.12
N TYR A 26 -0.83 -10.94 -2.69
CA TYR A 26 0.50 -11.34 -3.14
C TYR A 26 1.57 -10.44 -2.55
N HIS A 27 2.72 -10.99 -2.19
CA HIS A 27 3.81 -10.21 -1.63
C HIS A 27 5.19 -10.74 -2.06
N GLY A 28 5.86 -9.99 -2.93
CA GLY A 28 7.24 -10.22 -3.33
C GLY A 28 8.22 -9.77 -2.25
N ARG A 29 9.18 -10.64 -1.92
CA ARG A 29 10.16 -10.45 -0.86
C ARG A 29 11.51 -11.06 -1.21
N GLY A 30 12.50 -10.73 -0.38
CA GLY A 30 13.81 -11.37 -0.36
C GLY A 30 13.93 -12.62 0.50
N ASP A 31 12.91 -12.91 1.32
CA ASP A 31 12.92 -13.99 2.28
C ASP A 31 11.55 -14.72 2.32
N PRO A 32 11.49 -15.98 2.76
CA PRO A 32 10.24 -16.75 2.79
C PRO A 32 9.32 -16.43 3.98
N MET A 33 9.65 -15.46 4.84
CA MET A 33 8.92 -15.23 6.09
C MET A 33 7.76 -14.25 5.91
N VAL A 34 6.69 -14.50 6.67
CA VAL A 34 5.59 -13.53 6.81
C VAL A 34 6.13 -12.31 7.57
N PRO A 35 5.90 -11.07 7.09
CA PRO A 35 6.45 -9.88 7.71
C PRO A 35 5.98 -9.69 9.16
N ALA A 36 6.92 -9.40 10.07
CA ALA A 36 6.60 -9.01 11.45
C ALA A 36 6.20 -7.52 11.57
N THR A 37 6.42 -6.73 10.52
CA THR A 37 6.08 -5.31 10.43
C THR A 37 5.05 -5.07 9.32
N PRO A 38 4.28 -3.96 9.38
CA PRO A 38 3.34 -3.62 8.32
C PRO A 38 4.06 -3.43 6.98
N GLU A 39 3.59 -4.12 5.95
CA GLU A 39 4.10 -4.07 4.59
C GLU A 39 2.96 -4.09 3.56
N TRP A 40 3.28 -3.83 2.29
CA TRP A 40 2.30 -3.76 1.22
C TRP A 40 2.16 -5.09 0.49
N THR A 41 0.94 -5.58 0.38
CA THR A 41 0.55 -6.67 -0.53
C THR A 41 -0.10 -6.11 -1.80
N ALA A 42 -0.09 -6.87 -2.88
CA ALA A 42 -0.82 -6.56 -4.10
C ALA A 42 -2.04 -7.48 -4.30
N PHE A 43 -3.05 -6.99 -5.02
CA PHE A 43 -4.20 -7.80 -5.45
C PHE A 43 -3.89 -8.64 -6.70
N ASP A 44 -2.80 -8.32 -7.40
CA ASP A 44 -2.32 -9.04 -8.57
C ASP A 44 -0.87 -9.49 -8.37
N PHE A 45 -0.56 -10.69 -8.86
CA PHE A 45 0.76 -11.29 -8.69
C PHE A 45 1.82 -10.60 -9.55
N GLU A 46 1.44 -9.99 -10.68
CA GLU A 46 2.36 -9.32 -11.60
C GLU A 46 2.99 -8.09 -10.95
N LEU A 47 2.15 -7.24 -10.35
CA LEU A 47 2.59 -6.09 -9.56
C LEU A 47 3.47 -6.52 -8.39
N SER A 48 3.05 -7.54 -7.65
CA SER A 48 3.83 -8.06 -6.51
C SER A 48 5.22 -8.54 -6.94
N THR A 49 5.32 -9.14 -8.12
CA THR A 49 6.60 -9.61 -8.69
C THR A 49 7.60 -8.47 -8.93
N LEU A 50 7.14 -7.24 -9.21
CA LEU A 50 8.03 -6.07 -9.35
C LEU A 50 8.81 -5.75 -8.06
N TYR A 51 8.32 -6.20 -6.91
CA TYR A 51 8.95 -6.00 -5.61
C TYR A 51 9.73 -7.22 -5.12
N CYS A 52 9.76 -8.31 -5.90
CA CYS A 52 10.51 -9.50 -5.55
C CYS A 52 12.02 -9.27 -5.65
N GLY A 53 12.77 -9.70 -4.63
CA GLY A 53 14.21 -9.42 -4.57
C GLY A 53 14.56 -7.93 -4.42
N LEU A 54 13.58 -7.03 -4.33
CA LEU A 54 13.86 -5.64 -4.03
C LEU A 54 14.42 -5.57 -2.60
N PHE A 55 15.59 -4.96 -2.43
CA PHE A 55 16.34 -4.88 -1.18
C PHE A 55 16.99 -6.19 -0.68
N THR A 56 17.09 -7.25 -1.49
CA THR A 56 17.98 -8.38 -1.18
C THR A 56 19.44 -7.98 -1.36
N THR A 57 20.29 -8.39 -0.43
CA THR A 57 21.75 -8.15 -0.49
C THR A 57 22.50 -9.24 -1.27
N ASP A 58 21.83 -10.36 -1.51
CA ASP A 58 22.31 -11.52 -2.24
C ASP A 58 21.30 -11.89 -3.34
N ASP A 59 21.77 -12.14 -4.56
CA ASP A 59 20.98 -12.50 -5.77
C ASP A 59 20.30 -13.89 -5.67
N THR A 60 20.02 -14.40 -4.47
CA THR A 60 19.80 -15.84 -4.21
C THR A 60 18.36 -16.23 -3.89
N GLY A 61 17.41 -15.30 -3.75
CA GLY A 61 16.01 -15.70 -3.48
C GLY A 61 14.96 -14.63 -3.73
N CYS A 62 14.24 -14.76 -4.84
CA CYS A 62 12.95 -14.12 -5.02
C CYS A 62 11.87 -15.00 -4.40
N TRP A 63 11.25 -14.54 -3.31
CA TRP A 63 10.13 -15.21 -2.66
C TRP A 63 8.84 -14.48 -2.97
N HIS A 64 7.81 -15.23 -3.35
CA HIS A 64 6.51 -14.68 -3.68
C HIS A 64 5.44 -15.33 -2.80
N LEU A 65 5.10 -14.66 -1.71
CA LEU A 65 4.09 -15.16 -0.79
C LEU A 65 2.71 -15.01 -1.43
N THR A 66 1.93 -16.10 -1.38
CA THR A 66 0.51 -16.09 -1.74
C THR A 66 -0.29 -16.21 -0.45
N LEU A 67 -1.05 -15.16 -0.16
CA LEU A 67 -1.82 -15.01 1.06
C LEU A 67 -3.30 -15.06 0.72
N VAL A 68 -4.11 -15.54 1.66
CA VAL A 68 -5.57 -15.49 1.55
C VAL A 68 -6.14 -14.78 2.76
N VAL A 69 -7.09 -13.89 2.50
CA VAL A 69 -7.80 -13.16 3.56
C VAL A 69 -8.76 -14.11 4.29
N GLU A 70 -8.51 -14.41 5.56
CA GLU A 70 -9.32 -15.39 6.32
C GLU A 70 -10.65 -14.84 6.83
N ARG A 71 -10.73 -13.52 7.03
CA ARG A 71 -11.93 -12.80 7.49
C ARG A 71 -12.07 -11.48 6.76
N PRO A 72 -13.28 -10.89 6.63
CA PRO A 72 -13.43 -9.56 6.04
C PRO A 72 -12.51 -8.55 6.73
N LEU A 73 -11.82 -7.72 5.94
CA LEU A 73 -10.92 -6.69 6.42
C LEU A 73 -11.53 -5.31 6.17
N ASN A 74 -11.67 -4.50 7.21
CA ASN A 74 -12.06 -3.10 7.09
C ASN A 74 -10.86 -2.30 6.59
N ILE A 75 -10.98 -1.67 5.43
CA ILE A 75 -9.87 -0.91 4.84
C ILE A 75 -10.23 0.55 4.60
N VAL A 76 -9.21 1.37 4.42
CA VAL A 76 -9.33 2.72 3.84
C VAL A 76 -8.65 2.72 2.47
N TYR A 77 -9.40 3.10 1.44
CA TYR A 77 -8.92 3.26 0.08
C TYR A 77 -8.55 4.71 -0.22
N PHE A 78 -7.38 4.90 -0.83
CA PHE A 78 -6.92 6.17 -1.40
C PHE A 78 -6.98 6.10 -2.94
N ASP A 79 -7.72 7.02 -3.57
CA ASP A 79 -7.79 7.13 -5.02
C ASP A 79 -6.57 7.84 -5.64
N GLY A 80 -6.66 8.18 -6.94
CA GLY A 80 -5.57 8.79 -7.68
C GLY A 80 -4.38 7.87 -7.87
N TYR A 81 -3.19 8.45 -8.07
CA TYR A 81 -1.93 7.71 -8.11
C TYR A 81 -1.33 7.56 -6.70
N SER A 82 -2.13 7.11 -5.74
CA SER A 82 -1.77 7.05 -4.31
C SER A 82 -0.61 6.11 -3.96
N GLY A 83 -0.18 5.26 -4.89
CA GLY A 83 1.08 4.50 -4.80
C GLY A 83 2.32 5.22 -5.34
N LEU A 84 2.19 6.39 -5.98
CA LEU A 84 3.31 7.11 -6.59
C LEU A 84 4.10 7.88 -5.53
N LYS A 85 5.40 7.60 -5.45
CA LYS A 85 6.35 8.28 -4.55
C LYS A 85 7.24 9.23 -5.33
N LEU A 86 6.66 10.33 -5.84
CA LEU A 86 7.44 11.39 -6.48
C LEU A 86 7.51 12.62 -5.56
N PRO A 87 8.68 13.25 -5.38
CA PRO A 87 8.77 14.54 -4.70
C PRO A 87 7.86 15.57 -5.37
N GLY A 88 7.09 16.31 -4.57
CA GLY A 88 6.23 17.39 -5.05
C GLY A 88 5.06 16.95 -5.95
N SER A 89 4.76 15.65 -6.06
CA SER A 89 3.61 15.20 -6.86
C SER A 89 2.27 15.48 -6.19
N GLY A 90 2.21 15.49 -4.86
CA GLY A 90 0.98 15.60 -4.08
C GLY A 90 0.19 14.28 -3.98
N THR A 91 0.72 13.18 -4.53
CA THR A 91 0.02 11.88 -4.60
C THR A 91 -0.08 11.15 -3.27
N LEU A 92 0.68 11.58 -2.26
CA LEU A 92 0.68 11.00 -0.92
C LEU A 92 -0.01 11.91 0.11
N ASP A 93 -0.48 13.10 -0.30
CA ASP A 93 -0.95 14.14 0.62
C ASP A 93 -2.11 13.65 1.51
N SER A 94 -3.07 12.93 0.93
CA SER A 94 -4.19 12.34 1.67
C SER A 94 -3.73 11.32 2.73
N GLN A 95 -2.68 10.54 2.43
CA GLN A 95 -2.10 9.58 3.39
C GLN A 95 -1.34 10.31 4.51
N ASP A 96 -0.58 11.35 4.16
CA ASP A 96 0.20 12.14 5.10
C ASP A 96 -0.71 12.92 6.07
N VAL A 97 -1.82 13.48 5.58
CA VAL A 97 -2.81 14.15 6.43
C VAL A 97 -3.43 13.19 7.44
N LEU A 98 -3.76 11.95 7.04
CA LEU A 98 -4.25 10.95 7.99
C LEU A 98 -3.18 10.48 8.98
N ALA A 99 -1.95 10.23 8.51
CA ALA A 99 -0.86 9.74 9.35
C ALA A 99 -0.33 10.80 10.34
N TRP A 100 -0.26 12.07 9.91
CA TRP A 100 0.53 13.12 10.57
C TRP A 100 -0.23 14.44 10.79
N GLY A 101 -1.48 14.56 10.33
CA GLY A 101 -2.29 15.77 10.45
C GLY A 101 -1.87 16.92 9.53
N ARG A 102 -0.90 16.69 8.65
CA ARG A 102 -0.40 17.66 7.66
C ARG A 102 0.35 16.95 6.54
N VAL A 103 0.44 17.60 5.39
CA VAL A 103 1.27 17.14 4.27
C VAL A 103 2.74 17.18 4.66
N MET A 104 3.51 16.14 4.32
CA MET A 104 4.95 16.04 4.62
C MET A 104 5.74 15.78 3.34
N PRO A 105 5.98 16.80 2.49
CA PRO A 105 6.57 16.64 1.16
C PRO A 105 7.95 15.95 1.17
N ASP A 106 8.74 16.22 2.20
CA ASP A 106 10.10 15.69 2.36
C ASP A 106 10.13 14.20 2.74
N ARG A 107 8.97 13.61 3.08
CA ARG A 107 8.84 12.21 3.52
C ARG A 107 8.32 11.28 2.42
N TYR A 108 8.30 11.71 1.17
CA TYR A 108 7.76 10.90 0.06
C TYR A 108 8.34 9.47 -0.02
N SER A 109 9.59 9.27 0.39
CA SER A 109 10.29 7.97 0.42
C SER A 109 10.22 7.23 1.75
N ASP A 110 9.76 7.86 2.84
CA ASP A 110 9.70 7.30 4.20
C ASP A 110 8.47 6.40 4.39
N GLU A 111 8.40 5.36 3.57
CA GLU A 111 7.28 4.42 3.56
C GLU A 111 7.14 3.59 4.83
N PRO A 112 8.21 3.00 5.40
CA PRO A 112 8.07 2.17 6.59
C PRO A 112 7.46 2.95 7.76
N ARG A 113 7.80 4.24 7.88
CA ARG A 113 7.17 5.12 8.87
C ARG A 113 5.74 5.45 8.52
N ARG A 114 5.45 5.82 7.26
CA ARG A 114 4.08 6.17 6.83
C ARG A 114 3.09 5.05 7.12
N ILE A 115 3.38 3.83 6.69
CA ILE A 115 2.47 2.70 6.91
C ILE A 115 2.31 2.38 8.41
N LYS A 116 3.39 2.48 9.20
CA LYS A 116 3.32 2.30 10.66
C LYS A 116 2.42 3.35 11.33
N ASP A 117 2.57 4.63 10.96
CA ASP A 117 1.79 5.73 11.52
C ASP A 117 0.33 5.68 11.05
N LEU A 118 0.07 5.26 9.79
CA LEU A 118 -1.27 4.95 9.29
C LEU A 118 -1.92 3.80 10.09
N CYS A 119 -1.22 2.69 10.34
CA CYS A 119 -1.71 1.60 11.17
C CYS A 119 -2.05 2.08 12.59
N LYS A 120 -1.19 2.93 13.19
CA LYS A 120 -1.45 3.52 14.51
C LYS A 120 -2.72 4.38 14.50
N TRP A 121 -2.93 5.18 13.46
CA TRP A 121 -4.15 5.98 13.30
C TRP A 121 -5.38 5.08 13.11
N GLY A 122 -5.30 4.10 12.21
CA GLY A 122 -6.39 3.19 11.85
C GLY A 122 -6.86 2.28 12.97
N ASN A 123 -5.96 1.92 13.90
CA ASN A 123 -6.29 1.09 15.06
C ASN A 123 -7.38 1.69 15.94
N ASN A 124 -7.48 3.03 16.02
CA ASN A 124 -8.55 3.71 16.77
C ASN A 124 -9.94 3.54 16.15
N PHE A 125 -10.01 3.09 14.89
CA PHE A 125 -11.23 2.99 14.10
C PHE A 125 -11.53 1.55 13.66
N GLY A 126 -10.76 0.56 14.13
CA GLY A 126 -10.93 -0.83 13.70
C GLY A 126 -10.60 -1.08 12.23
N ILE A 127 -9.69 -0.27 11.66
CA ILE A 127 -9.17 -0.44 10.30
C ILE A 127 -8.07 -1.50 10.31
N ASP A 128 -8.25 -2.54 9.50
CA ASP A 128 -7.33 -3.66 9.34
C ASP A 128 -6.20 -3.34 8.34
N GLY A 129 -6.41 -2.41 7.41
CA GLY A 129 -5.41 -2.07 6.41
C GLY A 129 -5.75 -0.90 5.50
N PHE A 130 -4.84 -0.60 4.58
CA PHE A 130 -4.98 0.51 3.63
C PHE A 130 -4.81 -0.01 2.21
N VAL A 131 -5.59 0.54 1.28
CA VAL A 131 -5.50 0.20 -0.14
C VAL A 131 -5.20 1.46 -0.92
N ARG A 132 -4.29 1.34 -1.88
CA ARG A 132 -3.87 2.43 -2.76
C ARG A 132 -3.72 1.92 -4.17
N LEU A 133 -3.83 2.81 -5.13
CA LEU A 133 -3.71 2.45 -6.53
C LEU A 133 -2.25 2.56 -6.98
N HIS A 134 -1.72 1.46 -7.52
CA HIS A 134 -0.39 1.46 -8.12
C HIS A 134 -0.38 2.24 -9.45
N THR A 135 0.82 2.69 -9.84
CA THR A 135 1.08 3.50 -11.02
C THR A 135 1.73 2.70 -12.14
N SER A 136 1.11 1.61 -12.57
CA SER A 136 1.45 1.01 -13.87
C SER A 136 0.78 1.82 -14.99
N LEU A 137 1.57 2.24 -15.97
CA LEU A 137 1.12 2.86 -17.21
C LEU A 137 0.27 1.88 -18.02
#